data_AF-A0A1R4IBF4-F1
#
_entry.id   AF-A0A1R4IBF4-F1
#
_cell.length_a   1.000
_cell.length_b   1.000
_cell.length_c   1.000
_cell.angle_alpha   90.00
_cell.angle_beta   90.00
_cell.angle_gamma   90.00
#
_symmetry.space_group_name_H-M   'P 1'
#
loop_
_entity.id
_entity.type
_entity.pdbx_description
1 polymer ?
#
loop_
_entity_poly.entity_id
_entity_poly.type
_entity_poly.pdbx_seq_one_letter_code
_entity_poly.pdbx_strand_id
1 'polypeptide(L)' 'MCKKVSCDNCGKPTWAGCGEHIEDALKDVKPAYRCTCPR' A
#
# COMPACT_ATOMS: atom_id res chain seq x y z
N MET A 1 10.12 -9.19 -0.27
CA MET A 1 10.36 -7.88 -0.93
C MET A 1 9.04 -7.13 -0.94
N CYS A 2 8.89 -6.13 -0.09
CA CYS A 2 7.68 -5.31 -0.08
C CYS A 2 7.73 -4.32 -1.25
N LYS A 3 6.62 -4.18 -1.98
CA LYS A 3 6.54 -3.27 -3.11
C LYS A 3 5.20 -2.53 -3.12
N LYS A 4 5.20 -1.32 -3.66
CA LYS A 4 3.99 -0.55 -3.97
C LYS A 4 3.19 -1.30 -5.05
N VAL A 5 1.94 -1.61 -4.79
CA VAL A 5 1.00 -2.19 -5.76
C VAL A 5 -0.33 -1.43 -5.68
N SER A 6 -1.20 -1.57 -6.68
CA SER A 6 -2.56 -1.05 -6.58
C SER A 6 -3.49 -2.12 -6.01
N CYS A 7 -4.44 -1.71 -5.18
CA CYS A 7 -5.45 -2.60 -4.65
C CYS A 7 -6.47 -2.94 -5.75
N ASP A 8 -6.74 -4.23 -5.99
CA ASP A 8 -7.78 -4.64 -6.96
C ASP A 8 -9.20 -4.20 -6.57
N ASN A 9 -9.49 -4.05 -5.28
CA ASN A 9 -10.84 -3.74 -4.81
C ASN A 9 -11.20 -2.25 -4.97
N CYS A 10 -10.26 -1.35 -4.64
CA CYS A 10 -10.51 0.10 -4.65
C CYS A 10 -9.61 0.89 -5.60
N GLY A 11 -8.66 0.24 -6.28
CA GLY A 11 -7.68 0.87 -7.17
C GLY A 11 -6.60 1.71 -6.48
N LYS A 12 -6.70 1.91 -5.16
CA LYS A 12 -5.76 2.76 -4.41
C LYS A 12 -4.39 2.10 -4.22
N PRO A 13 -3.30 2.87 -4.18
CA PRO A 13 -1.97 2.35 -3.87
C PRO A 13 -1.92 1.72 -2.46
N THR A 14 -1.39 0.51 -2.41
CA THR A 14 -1.17 -0.32 -1.23
C THR A 14 0.21 -0.98 -1.31
N TRP A 15 0.57 -1.79 -0.32
CA TRP A 15 1.78 -2.61 -0.34
C TRP A 15 1.43 -4.08 -0.60
N ALA A 16 2.36 -4.81 -1.21
CA ALA A 16 2.37 -6.27 -1.22
C ALA A 16 3.69 -6.76 -0.63
N GLY A 17 3.64 -7.57 0.43
CA GLY A 17 4.81 -8.11 1.13
C GLY A 17 4.54 -8.41 2.59
N CYS A 18 5.60 -8.55 3.39
CA CYS A 18 5.56 -9.03 4.78
C CYS A 18 4.99 -8.02 5.80
N GLY A 19 4.73 -6.76 5.40
CA GLY A 19 4.16 -5.75 6.31
C GLY A 19 5.18 -4.94 7.12
N GLU A 20 6.43 -5.38 7.22
CA GLU A 20 7.48 -4.60 7.89
C GLU A 20 7.93 -3.36 7.10
N HIS A 21 7.81 -3.39 5.77
CA HIS A 21 8.30 -2.30 4.92
C HIS A 21 7.15 -1.55 4.24
N ILE A 22 5.99 -1.46 4.91
CA ILE A 22 4.82 -0.72 4.39
C ILE A 22 5.14 0.76 4.24
N GLU A 23 5.79 1.32 5.26
CA GLU A 23 6.13 2.74 5.30
C GLU A 23 7.10 3.11 4.17
N ASP A 24 8.07 2.23 3.89
CA ASP A 24 9.01 2.41 2.79
C ASP A 24 8.32 2.23 1.42
N ALA A 25 7.50 1.18 1.27
CA ALA A 25 6.73 0.93 0.05
C ALA A 25 5.72 2.05 -0.27
N LEU A 26 5.17 2.71 0.76
CA LEU A 26 4.19 3.79 0.64
C LEU A 26 4.77 5.17 1.00
N LYS A 27 6.10 5.32 1.02
CA LYS A 27 6.79 6.57 1.38
C LYS A 27 6.36 7.75 0.51
N ASP A 28 6.17 7.50 -0.78
CA ASP A 28 5.71 8.46 -1.80
C ASP A 28 4.17 8.69 -1.76
N VAL A 29 3.44 7.80 -1.08
CA VAL A 29 1.97 7.82 -1.07
C VAL A 29 1.49 8.50 0.20
N LYS A 30 0.89 9.69 0.05
CA LYS A 30 0.21 10.39 1.14
C LYS A 30 -0.86 9.48 1.78
N PRO A 31 -1.05 9.53 3.10
CA PRO A 31 -1.96 8.64 3.83
C PRO A 31 -3.40 8.67 3.29
N ALA A 32 -3.90 9.84 2.85
CA ALA A 32 -5.23 9.97 2.25
C ALA A 32 -5.43 9.17 0.95
N TYR A 33 -4.35 8.86 0.22
CA TYR A 33 -4.38 8.10 -1.02
C TYR A 33 -4.06 6.62 -0.82
N ARG A 34 -3.66 6.21 0.38
CA ARG A 34 -3.40 4.80 0.69
C ARG A 34 -4.70 4.00 0.70
N CYS A 35 -4.62 2.74 0.31
CA CYS A 35 -5.73 1.80 0.47
C CYS A 35 -6.06 1.65 1.97
N THR A 36 -7.35 1.71 2.30
CA THR A 36 -7.90 1.51 3.65
C THR A 36 -8.85 0.33 3.70
N CYS A 37 -8.93 -0.49 2.63
CA CYS A 37 -9.79 -1.66 2.62
C CYS A 37 -9.33 -2.64 3.72
N PRO A 38 -10.27 -3.23 4.48
CA PRO A 38 -9.94 -4.35 5.34
C PRO A 38 -9.41 -5.48 4.46
N ARG A 39 -8.21 -5.96 4.79
CA ARG A 39 -7.54 -7.05 4.08
C ARG A 39 -7.80 -8.38 4.75
#